data_AF-A0A197JXU3-F1
#
_entry.id   AF-A0A197JXU3-F1
#
_cell.length_a   1.000
_cell.length_b   1.000
_cell.length_c   1.000
_cell.angle_alpha   90.00
_cell.angle_beta   90.00
_cell.angle_gamma   90.00
#
_symmetry.space_group_name_H-M   'P 1'
#
loop_
_entity.id
_entity.type
_entity.pdbx_description
1 polymer ?
#
loop_
_entity_poly.entity_id
_entity_poly.type
_entity_poly.pdbx_seq_one_letter_code
_entity_poly.pdbx_strand_id
1 'polypeptide(L)'
;AAINKADFPPSSAVPSVTHPQVQQWLAEIDLKGAPSIPLNVGEPPDCPAQVDPDVCYWTCEDCANDDVVECPDKNVWGLTFDDGPTPATPDLLAFLDQQQVKATFFLIGANVVQYPDMVVKEAAAGHHLASHTWSHHALTTLTNEQIVAEIKWTEKAILDATGLRVRYMRPP
;
A
#
# COMPACT_ATOMS: atom_id res chain seq x y z
N ALA A 1 16.71 -11.25 -2.65
CA ALA A 1 18.07 -11.01 -2.14
C ALA A 1 17.95 -10.59 -0.66
N ALA A 2 19.02 -10.64 0.15
CA ALA A 2 18.91 -10.19 1.53
C ALA A 2 18.73 -8.66 1.55
N ILE A 3 17.55 -8.18 1.97
CA ILE A 3 17.29 -6.74 2.14
C ILE A 3 18.15 -6.22 3.29
N ASN A 4 18.89 -5.14 3.04
CA ASN A 4 19.55 -4.38 4.09
C ASN A 4 18.60 -3.27 4.58
N LYS A 5 18.14 -3.39 5.83
CA LYS A 5 17.17 -2.46 6.42
C LYS A 5 17.66 -1.00 6.46
N ALA A 6 18.98 -0.78 6.48
CA ALA A 6 19.57 0.56 6.49
C ALA A 6 19.36 1.32 5.17
N ASP A 7 19.01 0.63 4.09
CA ASP A 7 18.80 1.25 2.77
C ASP A 7 17.36 1.81 2.61
N PHE A 8 16.53 1.68 3.64
CA PHE A 8 15.12 2.02 3.63
C PHE A 8 14.76 3.05 4.71
N PRO A 9 13.65 3.80 4.55
CA PRO A 9 13.18 4.75 5.55
C PRO A 9 12.83 4.06 6.89
N PRO A 10 12.72 4.83 7.99
CA PRO A 10 12.19 4.31 9.24
C PRO A 10 10.78 3.73 9.08
N SER A 11 10.44 2.71 9.86
CA SER A 11 9.16 2.01 9.78
C SER A 11 7.97 2.80 10.33
N SER A 12 8.20 3.80 11.18
CA SER A 12 7.15 4.53 11.91
C SER A 12 6.93 5.96 11.42
N ALA A 13 7.39 6.28 10.20
CA ALA A 13 7.35 7.64 9.69
C ALA A 13 7.11 7.67 8.18
N VAL A 14 6.39 8.70 7.75
CA VAL A 14 6.26 9.06 6.34
C VAL A 14 7.66 9.27 5.74
N PRO A 15 8.02 8.62 4.62
CA PRO A 15 9.34 8.78 4.04
C PRO A 15 9.65 10.24 3.65
N SER A 16 10.89 10.66 3.88
CA SER A 16 11.30 12.03 3.58
C SER A 16 11.23 12.33 2.07
N VAL A 17 10.47 13.37 1.71
CA VAL A 17 10.39 13.85 0.32
C VAL A 17 11.71 14.42 -0.18
N THR A 18 12.61 14.85 0.71
CA THR A 18 13.94 15.36 0.32
C THR A 18 14.97 14.27 0.11
N HIS A 19 14.61 13.00 0.34
CA HIS A 19 15.51 11.88 0.10
C HIS A 19 15.89 11.81 -1.40
N PRO A 20 17.17 11.61 -1.77
CA PRO A 20 17.61 11.63 -3.17
C PRO A 20 16.83 10.66 -4.09
N GLN A 21 16.53 9.45 -3.59
CA GLN A 21 15.73 8.48 -4.32
C GLN A 21 14.29 8.97 -4.59
N VAL A 22 13.69 9.70 -3.63
CA VAL A 22 12.33 10.24 -3.79
C VAL A 22 12.35 11.39 -4.79
N GLN A 23 13.37 12.26 -4.73
CA GLN A 23 13.55 13.33 -5.73
C GLN A 23 13.72 12.76 -7.15
N GLN A 24 14.40 11.63 -7.31
CA GLN A 24 14.49 10.94 -8.59
C GLN A 24 13.10 10.48 -9.07
N TRP A 25 12.32 9.81 -8.22
CA TRP A 25 10.98 9.35 -8.60
C TRP A 25 10.04 10.52 -8.93
N LEU A 26 10.11 11.62 -8.17
CA LEU A 26 9.34 12.83 -8.44
C LEU A 26 9.71 13.45 -9.80
N ALA A 27 10.97 13.38 -10.22
CA ALA A 27 11.39 13.84 -11.54
C ALA A 27 10.87 12.96 -12.69
N GLU A 28 10.46 11.71 -12.41
CA GLU A 28 9.92 10.75 -13.38
C GLU A 28 8.39 10.82 -13.50
N ILE A 29 7.71 11.52 -12.57
CA ILE A 29 6.23 11.58 -12.49
C ILE A 29 5.74 12.97 -12.85
N ASP A 30 4.76 13.07 -13.75
CA ASP A 30 4.07 14.34 -14.04
C ASP A 30 2.92 14.57 -13.05
N LEU A 31 3.16 15.40 -12.03
CA LEU A 31 2.15 15.77 -11.04
C LEU A 31 1.27 16.95 -11.46
N LYS A 32 1.38 17.50 -12.68
CA LYS A 32 0.59 18.68 -13.10
C LYS A 32 -0.92 18.44 -13.10
N GLY A 33 -1.36 17.19 -13.26
CA GLY A 33 -2.77 16.80 -13.20
C GLY A 33 -3.24 16.34 -11.81
N ALA A 34 -2.33 16.25 -10.83
CA ALA A 34 -2.69 15.82 -9.49
C ALA A 34 -3.48 16.95 -8.78
N PRO A 35 -4.63 16.64 -8.16
CA PRO A 35 -5.43 17.65 -7.48
C PRO A 35 -4.66 18.22 -6.27
N SER A 36 -4.91 19.50 -5.96
CA SER A 36 -4.39 20.15 -4.76
C SER A 36 -5.52 20.27 -3.75
N ILE A 37 -5.66 19.22 -2.94
CA ILE A 37 -6.73 19.09 -1.94
C ILE A 37 -6.17 19.51 -0.57
N PRO A 38 -6.91 20.27 0.25
CA PRO A 38 -6.51 20.55 1.62
C PRO A 38 -6.26 19.28 2.42
N LEU A 39 -5.18 19.25 3.19
CA LEU A 39 -4.83 18.09 4.01
C LEU A 39 -5.76 17.99 5.22
N ASN A 40 -6.22 16.78 5.51
CA ASN A 40 -6.97 16.48 6.72
C ASN A 40 -6.05 16.41 7.95
N VAL A 41 -6.68 16.49 9.13
CA VAL A 41 -5.99 16.44 10.43
C VAL A 41 -6.48 15.21 11.20
N GLY A 42 -5.53 14.48 11.82
CA GLY A 42 -5.81 13.28 12.61
C GLY A 42 -5.35 11.99 11.92
N GLU A 43 -5.24 10.92 12.69
CA GLU A 43 -4.88 9.57 12.22
C GLU A 43 -5.66 8.53 13.06
N PRO A 44 -6.81 8.04 12.57
CA PRO A 44 -7.46 8.40 11.31
C PRO A 44 -8.07 9.82 11.34
N PRO A 45 -8.20 10.49 10.19
CA PRO A 45 -8.81 11.82 10.11
C PRO A 45 -10.32 11.79 10.37
N ASP A 46 -10.83 12.84 11.01
CA ASP A 46 -12.27 13.06 11.18
C ASP A 46 -12.93 13.39 9.85
N CYS A 47 -14.20 12.97 9.68
CA CYS A 47 -15.01 13.40 8.55
C CYS A 47 -15.13 14.94 8.51
N PRO A 48 -14.81 15.59 7.38
CA PRO A 48 -14.99 17.04 7.28
C PRO A 48 -16.46 17.40 7.41
N ALA A 49 -16.76 18.50 8.12
CA ALA A 49 -18.13 18.96 8.34
C ALA A 49 -18.86 19.36 7.03
N GLN A 50 -18.10 19.68 5.99
CA GLN A 50 -18.56 19.89 4.63
C GLN A 50 -17.61 19.13 3.69
N VAL A 51 -18.12 18.14 2.98
CA VAL A 51 -17.34 17.39 1.99
C VAL A 51 -17.38 18.17 0.67
N ASP A 52 -16.22 18.32 0.04
CA ASP A 52 -16.11 18.84 -1.32
C ASP A 52 -16.68 17.77 -2.28
N PRO A 53 -17.73 18.07 -3.08
CA PRO A 53 -18.37 17.08 -3.95
C PRO A 53 -17.45 16.53 -5.04
N ASP A 54 -16.34 17.22 -5.34
CA ASP A 54 -15.36 16.77 -6.32
C ASP A 54 -14.24 15.91 -5.68
N VAL A 55 -14.25 15.72 -4.36
CA VAL A 55 -13.25 14.94 -3.61
C VAL A 55 -13.90 13.73 -2.99
N CYS A 56 -13.39 12.55 -3.34
CA CYS A 56 -13.84 11.32 -2.71
C CYS A 56 -13.19 11.12 -1.34
N TYR A 57 -14.00 11.14 -0.28
CA TYR A 57 -13.63 10.67 1.05
C TYR A 57 -14.38 9.39 1.39
N TRP A 58 -13.78 8.24 1.03
CA TRP A 58 -14.43 6.93 1.14
C TRP A 58 -15.00 6.66 2.54
N THR A 59 -14.25 6.94 3.61
CA THR A 59 -14.66 6.68 5.00
C THR A 59 -15.94 7.42 5.45
N CYS A 60 -16.33 8.52 4.78
CA CYS A 60 -17.54 9.27 5.12
C CYS A 60 -18.68 9.07 4.13
N GLU A 61 -18.36 8.86 2.85
CA GLU A 61 -19.35 8.91 1.77
C GLU A 61 -19.45 7.61 0.98
N ASP A 62 -18.62 6.61 1.27
CA ASP A 62 -18.52 5.35 0.52
C ASP A 62 -18.36 5.58 -1.01
N CYS A 63 -17.75 6.69 -1.39
CA CYS A 63 -17.48 7.02 -2.79
C CYS A 63 -16.37 6.12 -3.34
N ALA A 64 -16.53 5.62 -4.56
CA ALA A 64 -15.61 4.64 -5.14
C ALA A 64 -15.40 4.85 -6.65
N ASN A 65 -15.34 6.12 -7.08
CA ASN A 65 -15.19 6.62 -8.46
C ASN A 65 -14.93 5.52 -9.52
N ASP A 66 -13.68 5.36 -9.93
CA ASP A 66 -13.17 4.32 -10.82
C ASP A 66 -12.39 3.24 -10.06
N ASP A 67 -12.55 3.20 -8.74
CA ASP A 67 -11.89 2.23 -7.86
C ASP A 67 -12.51 0.84 -8.01
N VAL A 68 -11.68 -0.18 -7.78
CA VAL A 68 -12.13 -1.58 -7.82
C VAL A 68 -12.73 -1.96 -6.47
N VAL A 69 -14.07 -1.94 -6.39
CA VAL A 69 -14.82 -2.31 -5.18
C VAL A 69 -15.60 -3.62 -5.29
N GLU A 70 -15.75 -4.16 -6.50
CA GLU A 70 -16.49 -5.41 -6.74
C GLU A 70 -15.73 -6.34 -7.70
N CYS A 71 -15.99 -7.65 -7.59
CA CYS A 71 -15.52 -8.61 -8.59
C CYS A 71 -16.43 -8.51 -9.83
N PRO A 72 -15.89 -8.45 -11.06
CA PRO A 72 -16.70 -8.24 -12.26
C PRO A 72 -17.57 -9.45 -12.63
N ASP A 73 -17.18 -10.65 -12.20
CA ASP A 73 -17.83 -11.91 -12.53
C ASP A 73 -18.76 -12.40 -11.42
N LYS A 74 -19.87 -13.03 -11.81
CA LYS A 74 -20.84 -13.59 -10.86
C LYS A 74 -20.25 -14.76 -10.07
N ASN A 75 -20.56 -14.80 -8.78
CA ASN A 75 -20.10 -15.84 -7.83
C ASN A 75 -18.57 -15.91 -7.71
N VAL A 76 -17.86 -14.82 -8.00
CA VAL A 76 -16.43 -14.65 -7.74
C VAL A 76 -16.26 -13.76 -6.51
N TRP A 77 -15.34 -14.14 -5.65
CA TRP A 77 -14.94 -13.40 -4.45
C TRP A 77 -13.44 -13.13 -4.45
N GLY A 78 -13.04 -11.94 -4.01
CA GLY A 78 -11.65 -11.55 -3.84
C GLY A 78 -11.29 -11.54 -2.37
N LEU A 79 -10.63 -12.59 -1.88
CA LEU A 79 -10.13 -12.61 -0.50
C LEU A 79 -8.89 -11.72 -0.39
N THR A 80 -8.90 -10.77 0.54
CA THR A 80 -7.79 -9.81 0.73
C THR A 80 -7.38 -9.69 2.19
N PHE A 81 -6.10 -9.48 2.44
CA PHE A 81 -5.54 -9.23 3.75
C PHE A 81 -4.64 -7.99 3.71
N ASP A 82 -4.85 -7.10 4.67
CA ASP A 82 -4.12 -5.84 4.79
C ASP A 82 -3.09 -5.94 5.94
N ASP A 83 -2.26 -4.93 6.09
CA ASP A 83 -1.27 -4.72 7.17
C ASP A 83 -0.11 -5.73 7.26
N GLY A 84 -0.09 -6.71 6.38
CA GLY A 84 0.96 -7.71 6.30
C GLY A 84 2.30 -7.19 5.75
N PRO A 85 3.36 -8.02 5.81
CA PRO A 85 3.42 -9.28 6.55
C PRO A 85 3.55 -9.08 8.07
N THR A 86 3.09 -10.05 8.85
CA THR A 86 3.23 -10.09 10.31
C THR A 86 3.78 -11.44 10.77
N PRO A 87 4.17 -11.62 12.05
CA PRO A 87 4.53 -12.94 12.57
C PRO A 87 3.44 -14.02 12.44
N ALA A 88 2.16 -13.63 12.25
CA ALA A 88 1.04 -14.54 12.05
C ALA A 88 0.83 -14.94 10.57
N THR A 89 1.48 -14.26 9.62
CA THR A 89 1.39 -14.58 8.17
C THR A 89 1.66 -16.06 7.86
N PRO A 90 2.63 -16.77 8.48
CA PRO A 90 2.84 -18.19 8.21
C PRO A 90 1.64 -19.08 8.49
N ASP A 91 0.91 -18.82 9.58
CA ASP A 91 -0.27 -19.60 9.96
C ASP A 91 -1.41 -19.37 8.96
N LEU A 92 -1.57 -18.12 8.51
CA LEU A 92 -2.51 -17.77 7.45
C LEU A 92 -2.16 -18.45 6.12
N LEU A 93 -0.89 -18.44 5.71
CA LEU A 93 -0.46 -19.12 4.48
C LEU A 93 -0.70 -20.62 4.54
N ALA A 94 -0.41 -21.26 5.68
CA ALA A 94 -0.68 -22.68 5.88
C ALA A 94 -2.18 -22.99 5.78
N PHE A 95 -3.04 -22.13 6.34
CA PHE A 95 -4.49 -22.28 6.22
C PHE A 95 -4.97 -22.12 4.77
N LEU A 96 -4.53 -21.07 4.07
CA LEU A 96 -4.93 -20.83 2.68
C LEU A 96 -4.51 -21.97 1.75
N ASP A 97 -3.31 -22.54 1.96
CA ASP A 97 -2.84 -23.71 1.22
C ASP A 97 -3.71 -24.95 1.46
N GLN A 98 -4.08 -25.23 2.72
CA GLN A 98 -5.01 -26.32 3.06
C GLN A 98 -6.38 -26.16 2.40
N GLN A 99 -6.87 -24.92 2.29
CA GLN A 99 -8.15 -24.63 1.62
C GLN A 99 -8.00 -24.53 0.09
N GLN A 100 -6.78 -24.60 -0.45
CA GLN A 100 -6.47 -24.38 -1.86
C GLN A 100 -6.99 -23.02 -2.38
N VAL A 101 -6.97 -21.99 -1.52
CA VAL A 101 -7.46 -20.65 -1.82
C VAL A 101 -6.29 -19.69 -2.05
N LYS A 102 -6.43 -18.82 -3.04
CA LYS A 102 -5.51 -17.69 -3.27
C LYS A 102 -6.15 -16.39 -2.77
N ALA A 103 -5.29 -15.44 -2.42
CA ALA A 103 -5.68 -14.18 -1.81
C ALA A 103 -4.78 -13.06 -2.35
N THR A 104 -5.20 -11.81 -2.14
CA THR A 104 -4.35 -10.64 -2.33
C THR A 104 -3.87 -10.13 -0.98
N PHE A 105 -2.57 -9.90 -0.84
CA PHE A 105 -1.97 -9.29 0.33
C PHE A 105 -1.59 -7.84 0.02
N PHE A 106 -2.21 -6.89 0.70
CA PHE A 106 -1.84 -5.48 0.65
C PHE A 106 -0.80 -5.22 1.74
N LEU A 107 0.45 -5.04 1.33
CA LEU A 107 1.61 -5.04 2.21
C LEU A 107 2.03 -3.64 2.61
N ILE A 108 2.27 -3.44 3.90
CA ILE A 108 2.94 -2.24 4.42
C ILE A 108 4.43 -2.37 4.09
N GLY A 109 4.99 -1.39 3.39
CA GLY A 109 6.39 -1.43 2.92
C GLY A 109 7.41 -1.61 4.02
N ALA A 110 7.20 -0.97 5.18
CA ALA A 110 8.05 -1.18 6.35
C ALA A 110 8.05 -2.64 6.84
N ASN A 111 6.90 -3.31 6.78
CA ASN A 111 6.77 -4.72 7.17
C ASN A 111 7.44 -5.66 6.15
N VAL A 112 7.43 -5.30 4.86
CA VAL A 112 8.17 -6.02 3.82
C VAL A 112 9.66 -6.06 4.13
N VAL A 113 10.24 -4.93 4.57
CA VAL A 113 11.65 -4.84 4.97
C VAL A 113 11.92 -5.59 6.28
N GLN A 114 10.94 -5.63 7.19
CA GLN A 114 11.05 -6.35 8.45
C GLN A 114 11.01 -7.88 8.25
N TYR A 115 10.16 -8.37 7.35
CA TYR A 115 9.87 -9.80 7.12
C TYR A 115 9.97 -10.20 5.63
N PRO A 116 11.10 -9.97 4.95
CA PRO A 116 11.22 -10.17 3.50
C PRO A 116 11.01 -11.64 3.09
N ASP A 117 11.44 -12.58 3.93
CA ASP A 117 11.24 -14.02 3.69
C ASP A 117 9.76 -14.41 3.66
N MET A 118 8.90 -13.69 4.39
CA MET A 118 7.45 -13.95 4.38
C MET A 118 6.82 -13.49 3.07
N VAL A 119 7.25 -12.33 2.55
CA VAL A 119 6.77 -11.82 1.26
C VAL A 119 7.21 -12.72 0.10
N VAL A 120 8.41 -13.28 0.17
CA VAL A 120 8.88 -14.30 -0.77
C VAL A 120 8.00 -15.56 -0.72
N LYS A 121 7.57 -15.98 0.48
CA LYS A 121 6.65 -17.14 0.64
C LYS A 121 5.24 -16.84 0.12
N GLU A 122 4.69 -15.65 0.39
CA GLU A 122 3.40 -15.21 -0.16
C GLU A 122 3.43 -15.28 -1.69
N ALA A 123 4.47 -14.73 -2.32
CA ALA A 123 4.66 -14.78 -3.77
C ALA A 123 4.85 -16.22 -4.29
N ALA A 124 5.72 -17.02 -3.66
CA ALA A 124 6.02 -18.38 -4.08
C ALA A 124 4.82 -19.32 -3.95
N ALA A 125 3.91 -19.06 -3.00
CA ALA A 125 2.64 -19.76 -2.86
C ALA A 125 1.59 -19.29 -3.89
N GLY A 126 1.90 -18.34 -4.77
CA GLY A 126 1.02 -17.89 -5.85
C GLY A 126 -0.08 -16.92 -5.41
N HIS A 127 0.11 -16.23 -4.28
CA HIS A 127 -0.76 -15.13 -3.87
C HIS A 127 -0.43 -13.85 -4.66
N HIS A 128 -1.41 -12.96 -4.77
CA HIS A 128 -1.19 -11.65 -5.37
C HIS A 128 -0.65 -10.68 -4.32
N LEU A 129 0.35 -9.88 -4.68
CA LEU A 129 0.94 -8.86 -3.81
C LEU A 129 0.53 -7.47 -4.30
N ALA A 130 0.14 -6.62 -3.38
CA ALA A 130 -0.26 -5.24 -3.61
C ALA A 130 0.33 -4.32 -2.52
N SER A 131 0.35 -3.02 -2.76
CA SER A 131 0.86 -2.03 -1.80
C SER A 131 -0.23 -1.57 -0.83
N HIS A 132 0.12 -1.42 0.44
CA HIS A 132 -0.68 -0.72 1.45
C HIS A 132 0.09 0.46 2.04
N THR A 133 0.76 1.22 1.18
CA THR A 133 1.68 2.32 1.56
C THR A 133 2.91 1.84 2.34
N TRP A 134 3.80 2.76 2.71
CA TRP A 134 5.03 2.47 3.43
C TRP A 134 4.79 2.40 4.93
N SER A 135 4.11 3.42 5.47
CA SER A 135 3.97 3.66 6.91
C SER A 135 2.52 3.60 7.40
N HIS A 136 1.55 3.31 6.53
CA HIS A 136 0.14 3.16 6.89
C HIS A 136 -0.48 4.46 7.47
N HIS A 137 -0.09 5.61 6.91
CA HIS A 137 -0.77 6.88 7.21
C HIS A 137 -1.94 7.09 6.24
N ALA A 138 -3.02 7.69 6.75
CA ALA A 138 -4.14 8.10 5.92
C ALA A 138 -3.67 9.06 4.82
N LEU A 139 -3.82 8.68 3.56
CA LEU A 139 -3.26 9.45 2.42
C LEU A 139 -3.84 10.86 2.30
N THR A 140 -5.05 11.10 2.81
CA THR A 140 -5.70 12.41 2.83
C THR A 140 -5.02 13.42 3.78
N THR A 141 -4.07 12.96 4.60
CA THR A 141 -3.25 13.80 5.48
C THR A 141 -1.88 14.15 4.87
N LEU A 142 -1.58 13.63 3.67
CA LEU A 142 -0.27 13.69 3.02
C LEU A 142 -0.29 14.53 1.75
N THR A 143 0.81 15.24 1.46
CA THR A 143 0.97 15.90 0.15
C THR A 143 1.15 14.88 -0.97
N ASN A 144 0.93 15.29 -2.23
CA ASN A 144 1.15 14.45 -3.40
C ASN A 144 2.57 13.84 -3.43
N GLU A 145 3.59 14.61 -3.03
CA GLU A 145 4.97 14.13 -2.98
C GLU A 145 5.19 13.08 -1.87
N GLN A 146 4.51 13.24 -0.73
CA GLN A 146 4.54 12.25 0.34
C GLN A 146 3.83 10.96 -0.07
N ILE A 147 2.69 11.06 -0.77
CA ILE A 147 1.98 9.89 -1.33
C ILE A 147 2.87 9.13 -2.32
N VAL A 148 3.57 9.85 -3.21
CA VAL A 148 4.58 9.24 -4.10
C VAL A 148 5.64 8.51 -3.27
N ALA A 149 6.15 9.13 -2.21
CA ALA A 149 7.16 8.50 -1.37
C ALA A 149 6.64 7.21 -0.70
N GLU A 150 5.43 7.25 -0.11
CA GLU A 150 4.75 6.09 0.48
C GLU A 150 4.62 4.91 -0.50
N ILE A 151 4.12 5.16 -1.71
CA ILE A 151 3.90 4.12 -2.72
C ILE A 151 5.22 3.58 -3.25
N LYS A 152 6.15 4.46 -3.66
CA LYS A 152 7.38 4.06 -4.35
C LYS A 152 8.35 3.32 -3.44
N TRP A 153 8.42 3.66 -2.15
CA TRP A 153 9.23 2.89 -1.20
C TRP A 153 8.69 1.47 -0.98
N THR A 154 7.36 1.31 -0.93
CA THR A 154 6.74 -0.02 -0.82
C THR A 154 6.94 -0.84 -2.09
N GLU A 155 6.77 -0.25 -3.27
CA GLU A 155 7.09 -0.91 -4.55
C GLU A 155 8.55 -1.39 -4.59
N LYS A 156 9.49 -0.53 -4.15
CA LYS A 156 10.91 -0.87 -4.10
C LYS A 156 11.17 -2.03 -3.13
N ALA A 157 10.59 -2.01 -1.93
CA ALA A 157 10.79 -3.07 -0.95
C ALA A 157 10.27 -4.42 -1.46
N ILE A 158 9.10 -4.45 -2.09
CA ILE A 158 8.53 -5.68 -2.66
C ILE A 158 9.40 -6.18 -3.83
N LEU A 159 9.87 -5.27 -4.69
CA LEU A 159 10.77 -5.59 -5.79
C LEU A 159 12.11 -6.17 -5.30
N ASP A 160 12.72 -5.57 -4.29
CA ASP A 160 14.01 -6.03 -3.76
C ASP A 160 13.89 -7.38 -3.03
N ALA A 161 12.74 -7.63 -2.38
CA ALA A 161 12.44 -8.89 -1.72
C ALA A 161 12.21 -10.02 -2.74
N THR A 162 11.35 -9.78 -3.73
CA THR A 162 10.74 -10.84 -4.56
C THR A 162 11.17 -10.84 -6.02
N GLY A 163 11.69 -9.72 -6.53
CA GLY A 163 11.89 -9.49 -7.95
C GLY A 163 10.61 -9.11 -8.72
N LEU A 164 9.47 -8.96 -8.05
CA LEU A 164 8.17 -8.64 -8.65
C LEU A 164 7.83 -7.16 -8.49
N ARG A 165 7.12 -6.60 -9.46
CA ARG A 165 6.52 -5.26 -9.36
C ARG A 165 5.03 -5.38 -9.07
N VAL A 166 4.56 -4.66 -8.07
CA VAL A 166 3.13 -4.55 -7.78
C VAL A 166 2.50 -3.50 -8.70
N ARG A 167 1.21 -3.69 -8.99
CA ARG A 167 0.41 -2.79 -9.83
C ARG A 167 -0.78 -2.18 -9.09
N TYR A 168 -1.21 -2.82 -8.02
CA TYR A 168 -2.39 -2.44 -7.25
C TYR A 168 -1.96 -1.94 -5.87
N MET A 169 -2.78 -1.05 -5.33
CA MET A 169 -2.66 -0.58 -3.96
C MET A 169 -4.04 -0.45 -3.35
N ARG A 170 -4.08 -0.43 -2.01
CA ARG A 170 -5.24 -0.04 -1.22
C ARG A 170 -4.80 1.12 -0.32
N PRO A 171 -5.52 2.25 -0.28
CA PRO A 171 -5.28 3.29 0.70
C PRO A 171 -5.57 2.78 2.13
N PRO A 172 -4.80 3.19 3.15
CA PRO A 172 -5.12 2.95 4.57
C PRO A 172 -6.45 3.59 5.00
#